data_AF-A0A6J8CCY9-F1
#
_entry.id   AF-A0A6J8CCY9-F1
#
_cell.length_a   1.000
_cell.length_b   1.000
_cell.length_c   1.000
_cell.angle_alpha   90.00
_cell.angle_beta   90.00
_cell.angle_gamma   90.00
#
_symmetry.space_group_name_H-M   'P 1'
#
loop_
_entity.id
_entity.type
_entity.pdbx_description
1 polymer ?
#
loop_
_entity_poly.entity_id
_entity_poly.type
_entity_poly.pdbx_seq_one_letter_code
_entity_poly.pdbx_strand_id
1 'polypeptide(L)'
;MSSNGDSDNEGPTVDSENPEERVAARRLRITRRIEAAKRAERGEDLDDAKEAKEELSKSRKQIEASRLRLTKEAARRTDEEVKKQDRNGKLKHEGKTMAEKFENITKKWESALQKEIPQSLRAELKQQKDSCDQLVSDKNKIINDYQKVLKEKDDSHVKDLKKQAEDIELMTARMDEQIASLIKAYKEELREIENAFTAERNELLELQKKKGKTRWKEGDRRK
;
A
#
# COMPACT_ATOMS: atom_id res chain seq x y z
N MET A 1 -49.16 -5.05 -18.59
CA MET A 1 -49.41 -6.48 -18.35
C MET A 1 -48.09 -7.17 -18.06
N SER A 2 -48.17 -8.29 -17.34
CA SER A 2 -47.08 -9.20 -16.92
C SER A 2 -46.38 -8.86 -15.61
N SER A 3 -47.09 -9.18 -14.53
CA SER A 3 -46.54 -9.82 -13.33
C SER A 3 -45.96 -11.18 -13.72
N ASN A 4 -44.74 -11.48 -13.29
CA ASN A 4 -44.23 -12.85 -13.19
C ASN A 4 -43.43 -12.96 -11.89
N GLY A 5 -43.74 -14.02 -11.15
CA GLY A 5 -43.45 -14.16 -9.72
C GLY A 5 -42.02 -14.52 -9.39
N ASP A 6 -41.56 -13.94 -8.30
CA ASP A 6 -40.48 -14.44 -7.45
C ASP A 6 -41.13 -14.83 -6.13
N SER A 7 -41.62 -16.07 -6.04
CA SER A 7 -42.24 -16.62 -4.83
C SER A 7 -41.55 -17.90 -4.35
N ASP A 8 -40.25 -18.04 -4.59
CA ASP A 8 -39.48 -19.22 -4.16
C ASP A 8 -38.22 -18.82 -3.39
N ASN A 9 -38.38 -18.10 -2.27
CA ASN A 9 -37.38 -18.14 -1.19
C ASN A 9 -37.93 -17.68 0.18
N GLU A 10 -39.18 -18.00 0.50
CA GLU A 10 -39.71 -17.79 1.85
C GLU A 10 -39.51 -19.06 2.66
N GLY A 11 -38.52 -19.04 3.55
CA GLY A 11 -38.26 -20.15 4.47
C GLY A 11 -39.49 -20.47 5.35
N PRO A 12 -39.49 -21.63 6.04
CA PRO A 12 -40.65 -22.11 6.77
C PRO A 12 -41.19 -21.06 7.76
N THR A 13 -42.44 -20.64 7.58
CA THR A 13 -43.08 -19.59 8.39
C THR A 13 -44.00 -20.19 9.47
N VAL A 14 -44.07 -19.51 10.62
CA VAL A 14 -44.89 -19.95 11.77
C VAL A 14 -46.39 -19.72 11.56
N ASP A 15 -46.73 -18.90 10.57
CA ASP A 15 -48.09 -18.51 10.21
C ASP A 15 -48.63 -19.31 9.00
N SER A 16 -47.89 -20.34 8.55
CA SER A 16 -48.32 -21.23 7.46
C SER A 16 -49.52 -22.08 7.89
N GLU A 17 -50.47 -22.29 6.98
CA GLU A 17 -51.61 -23.17 7.19
C GLU A 17 -51.16 -24.64 7.31
N ASN A 18 -50.00 -24.99 6.74
CA ASN A 18 -49.42 -26.33 6.78
C ASN A 18 -48.78 -26.66 8.16
N PRO A 19 -49.27 -27.69 8.88
CA PRO A 19 -48.73 -28.09 10.19
C PRO A 19 -47.24 -28.44 10.19
N GLU A 20 -46.73 -29.03 9.10
CA GLU A 20 -45.33 -29.48 9.02
C GLU A 20 -44.37 -28.30 8.88
N GLU A 21 -44.74 -27.28 8.11
CA GLU A 21 -43.97 -26.03 7.98
C GLU A 21 -43.92 -25.26 9.29
N ARG A 22 -45.02 -25.21 10.05
CA ARG A 22 -45.01 -24.61 11.39
C ARG A 22 -44.08 -25.33 12.35
N VAL A 23 -44.03 -26.67 12.28
CA VAL A 23 -43.12 -27.47 13.12
C VAL A 23 -41.66 -27.26 12.69
N ALA A 24 -41.38 -27.21 11.39
CA ALA A 24 -40.05 -26.90 10.86
C ALA A 24 -39.60 -25.49 11.26
N ALA A 25 -40.47 -24.48 11.13
CA ALA A 25 -40.22 -23.11 11.55
C ALA A 25 -39.93 -23.01 13.06
N ARG A 26 -40.70 -23.74 13.88
CA ARG A 26 -40.47 -23.81 15.34
C ARG A 26 -39.15 -24.50 15.67
N ARG A 27 -38.80 -25.60 14.99
CA ARG A 27 -37.51 -26.28 15.17
C ARG A 27 -36.35 -25.37 14.82
N LEU A 28 -36.41 -24.66 13.69
CA LEU A 28 -35.42 -23.66 13.27
C LEU A 28 -35.27 -22.51 14.27
N ARG A 29 -36.38 -22.06 14.86
CA ARG A 29 -36.35 -21.00 15.88
C ARG A 29 -35.76 -21.47 17.21
N ILE A 30 -36.03 -22.73 17.59
CA ILE A 30 -35.45 -23.36 18.78
C ILE A 30 -33.96 -23.61 18.57
N THR A 31 -33.55 -24.15 17.41
CA THR A 31 -32.13 -24.35 17.10
C THR A 31 -31.38 -23.03 17.09
N ARG A 32 -31.91 -21.98 16.44
CA ARG A 32 -31.33 -20.62 16.51
C ARG A 32 -31.24 -20.08 17.94
N ARG A 33 -32.26 -20.31 18.79
CA ARG A 33 -32.20 -19.89 20.20
C ARG A 33 -31.14 -20.65 21.00
N ILE A 34 -31.00 -21.95 20.77
CA ILE A 34 -29.98 -22.78 21.42
C ILE A 34 -28.58 -22.39 20.93
N GLU A 35 -28.43 -22.14 19.64
CA GLU A 35 -27.16 -21.71 19.04
C GLU A 35 -26.75 -20.30 19.50
N ALA A 36 -27.71 -19.37 19.61
CA ALA A 36 -27.49 -18.04 20.17
C ALA A 36 -27.16 -18.09 21.67
N ALA A 37 -27.82 -18.96 22.43
CA ALA A 37 -27.48 -19.18 23.84
C ALA A 37 -26.07 -19.77 24.01
N LYS A 38 -25.69 -20.72 23.13
CA LYS A 38 -24.32 -21.27 23.09
C LYS A 38 -23.27 -20.23 22.71
N ARG A 39 -23.54 -19.36 21.72
CA ARG A 39 -22.66 -18.22 21.39
C ARG A 39 -22.49 -17.25 22.55
N ALA A 40 -23.59 -16.91 23.22
CA ALA A 40 -23.59 -16.01 24.36
C ALA A 40 -22.83 -16.60 25.58
N GLU A 41 -22.97 -17.90 25.83
CA GLU A 41 -22.27 -18.61 26.90
C GLU A 41 -20.76 -18.76 26.62
N ARG A 42 -20.37 -18.84 25.34
CA ARG A 42 -18.97 -18.88 24.90
C ARG A 42 -18.31 -17.51 24.72
N GLY A 43 -19.09 -16.42 24.81
CA GLY A 43 -18.62 -15.04 24.64
C GLY A 43 -18.38 -14.60 23.19
N GLU A 44 -18.68 -15.46 22.21
CA GLU A 44 -18.36 -15.27 20.78
C GLU A 44 -18.95 -13.97 20.20
N ASP A 45 -20.20 -13.60 20.52
CA ASP A 45 -20.84 -12.39 19.96
C ASP A 45 -20.15 -11.06 20.40
N LEU A 46 -19.57 -11.01 21.59
CA LEU A 46 -18.83 -9.84 22.08
C LEU A 46 -17.42 -9.77 21.50
N ASP A 47 -16.83 -10.92 21.20
CA ASP A 47 -15.51 -10.99 20.60
C ASP A 47 -15.57 -10.73 19.09
N ASP A 48 -16.60 -11.22 18.38
CA ASP A 48 -16.85 -10.88 16.96
C ASP A 48 -17.07 -9.37 16.75
N ALA A 49 -17.82 -8.72 17.66
CA ALA A 49 -18.06 -7.29 17.60
C ALA A 49 -16.81 -6.45 17.93
N LYS A 50 -15.94 -6.94 18.83
CA LYS A 50 -14.65 -6.32 19.12
C LYS A 50 -13.69 -6.50 17.94
N GLU A 51 -13.62 -7.69 17.36
CA GLU A 51 -12.77 -8.02 16.23
C GLU A 51 -13.14 -7.20 15.00
N ALA A 52 -14.44 -7.09 14.68
CA ALA A 52 -14.92 -6.23 13.59
C ALA A 52 -14.59 -4.75 13.81
N LYS A 53 -14.68 -4.25 15.05
CA LYS A 53 -14.33 -2.87 15.41
C LYS A 53 -12.81 -2.64 15.35
N GLU A 54 -12.02 -3.64 15.71
CA GLU A 54 -10.57 -3.61 15.63
C GLU A 54 -10.10 -3.63 14.16
N GLU A 55 -10.70 -4.46 13.31
CA GLU A 55 -10.45 -4.51 11.87
C GLU A 55 -10.82 -3.19 11.17
N LEU A 56 -11.98 -2.60 11.49
CA LEU A 56 -12.34 -1.26 11.00
C LEU A 56 -11.35 -0.18 11.47
N SER A 57 -10.83 -0.29 12.69
CA SER A 57 -9.79 0.62 13.21
C SER A 57 -8.47 0.45 12.46
N LYS A 58 -8.04 -0.78 12.19
CA LYS A 58 -6.84 -1.10 11.41
C LYS A 58 -6.95 -0.57 9.97
N SER A 59 -8.08 -0.82 9.31
CA SER A 59 -8.37 -0.33 7.95
C SER A 59 -8.32 1.20 7.88
N ARG A 60 -8.98 1.89 8.83
CA ARG A 60 -8.96 3.36 8.89
C ARG A 60 -7.54 3.90 9.07
N LYS A 61 -6.74 3.32 9.95
CA LYS A 61 -5.32 3.69 10.14
C LYS A 61 -4.50 3.47 8.88
N GLN A 62 -4.76 2.40 8.14
CA GLN A 62 -4.06 2.09 6.89
C GLN A 62 -4.39 3.10 5.77
N ILE A 63 -5.67 3.48 5.64
CA ILE A 63 -6.11 4.51 4.68
C ILE A 63 -5.47 5.86 5.02
N GLU A 64 -5.46 6.25 6.28
CA GLU A 64 -4.87 7.51 6.74
C GLU A 64 -3.34 7.53 6.51
N ALA A 65 -2.65 6.42 6.80
CA ALA A 65 -1.23 6.27 6.52
C ALA A 65 -0.92 6.34 5.01
N SER A 66 -1.74 5.71 4.16
CA SER A 66 -1.62 5.77 2.71
C SER A 66 -1.83 7.20 2.19
N ARG A 67 -2.87 7.88 2.67
CA ARG A 67 -3.15 9.28 2.33
C ARG A 67 -1.99 10.20 2.72
N LEU A 68 -1.41 10.01 3.90
CA LEU A 68 -0.24 10.78 4.35
C LEU A 68 1.01 10.52 3.49
N ARG A 69 1.22 9.28 3.04
CA ARG A 69 2.31 8.94 2.11
C ARG A 69 2.11 9.66 0.77
N LEU A 70 0.89 9.64 0.23
CA LEU A 70 0.56 10.30 -1.03
C LEU A 70 0.74 11.82 -0.96
N THR A 71 0.34 12.48 0.12
CA THR A 71 0.52 13.93 0.27
C THR A 71 1.99 14.32 0.40
N LYS A 72 2.78 13.56 1.16
CA LYS A 72 4.24 13.75 1.26
C LYS A 72 4.92 13.58 -0.09
N GLU A 73 4.54 12.56 -0.84
CA GLU A 73 5.10 12.30 -2.17
C GLU A 73 4.71 13.40 -3.18
N ALA A 74 3.47 13.87 -3.15
CA ALA A 74 3.03 15.01 -3.97
C ALA A 74 3.84 16.28 -3.64
N ALA A 75 4.04 16.58 -2.36
CA ALA A 75 4.87 17.71 -1.93
C ALA A 75 6.33 17.58 -2.40
N ARG A 76 6.92 16.38 -2.31
CA ARG A 76 8.27 16.10 -2.82
C ARG A 76 8.37 16.38 -4.32
N ARG A 77 7.42 15.91 -5.13
CA ARG A 77 7.40 16.17 -6.57
C ARG A 77 7.28 17.65 -6.90
N THR A 78 6.44 18.39 -6.18
CA THR A 78 6.31 19.84 -6.39
C THR A 78 7.61 20.58 -6.08
N ASP A 79 8.28 20.23 -4.99
CA ASP A 79 9.57 20.85 -4.62
C ASP A 79 10.68 20.51 -5.64
N GLU A 80 10.70 19.28 -6.14
CA GLU A 80 11.63 18.86 -7.19
C GLU A 80 11.41 19.60 -8.51
N GLU A 81 10.15 19.79 -8.93
CA GLU A 81 9.82 20.53 -10.14
C GLU A 81 10.18 22.01 -10.00
N VAL A 82 9.93 22.62 -8.83
CA VAL A 82 10.34 24.02 -8.55
C VAL A 82 11.86 24.16 -8.61
N LYS A 83 12.62 23.25 -7.99
CA LYS A 83 14.10 23.24 -8.04
C LYS A 83 14.62 23.06 -9.47
N LYS A 84 13.96 22.22 -10.27
CA LYS A 84 14.30 22.00 -11.68
C LYS A 84 13.99 23.25 -12.51
N GLN A 85 12.86 23.90 -12.27
CA GLN A 85 12.48 25.14 -12.94
C GLN A 85 13.45 26.28 -12.61
N ASP A 86 13.82 26.45 -11.34
CA ASP A 86 14.82 27.44 -10.90
C ASP A 86 16.17 27.22 -11.59
N ARG A 87 16.66 25.97 -11.62
CA ARG A 87 17.91 25.61 -12.30
C ARG A 87 17.86 25.92 -13.79
N ASN A 88 16.77 25.57 -14.46
CA ASN A 88 16.57 25.89 -15.88
C ASN A 88 16.51 27.40 -16.12
N GLY A 89 15.90 28.16 -15.21
CA GLY A 89 15.86 29.62 -15.26
C GLY A 89 17.25 30.23 -15.18
N LYS A 90 18.06 29.80 -14.20
CA LYS A 90 19.46 30.21 -14.03
C LYS A 90 20.29 29.91 -15.27
N LEU A 91 20.19 28.69 -15.83
CA LEU A 91 20.93 28.29 -17.03
C LEU A 91 20.61 29.18 -18.24
N LYS A 92 19.31 29.49 -18.45
CA LYS A 92 18.88 30.36 -19.53
C LYS A 92 19.41 31.79 -19.35
N HIS A 93 19.35 32.31 -18.13
CA HIS A 93 19.84 33.65 -17.82
C HIS A 93 21.36 33.76 -18.00
N GLU A 94 22.12 32.78 -17.50
CA GLU A 94 23.57 32.69 -17.68
C GLU A 94 23.94 32.57 -19.17
N GLY A 95 23.23 31.73 -19.92
CA GLY A 95 23.41 31.59 -21.36
C GLY A 95 23.20 32.90 -22.12
N LYS A 96 22.14 33.64 -21.80
CA LYS A 96 21.87 34.97 -22.37
C LYS A 96 22.97 35.97 -22.01
N THR A 97 23.33 36.06 -20.73
CA THR A 97 24.37 36.98 -20.24
C THR A 97 25.72 36.70 -20.88
N MET A 98 26.09 35.42 -21.05
CA MET A 98 27.34 35.04 -21.71
C MET A 98 27.32 35.29 -23.22
N ALA A 99 26.18 35.13 -23.88
CA ALA A 99 26.01 35.49 -25.28
C ALA A 99 26.20 37.01 -25.48
N GLU A 100 25.60 37.84 -24.63
CA GLU A 100 25.78 39.30 -24.66
C GLU A 100 27.24 39.70 -24.41
N LYS A 101 27.92 39.09 -23.43
CA LYS A 101 29.36 39.31 -23.19
C LYS A 101 30.19 38.92 -24.43
N PHE A 102 29.89 37.79 -25.05
CA PHE A 102 30.61 37.31 -26.24
C PHE A 102 30.39 38.23 -27.45
N GLU A 103 29.17 38.70 -27.67
CA GLU A 103 28.86 39.66 -28.74
C GLU A 103 29.62 40.98 -28.53
N ASN A 104 29.67 41.48 -27.28
CA ASN A 104 30.43 42.69 -26.95
C ASN A 104 31.94 42.53 -27.17
N ILE A 105 32.50 41.35 -26.85
CA ILE A 105 33.89 41.00 -27.17
C ILE A 105 34.09 41.02 -28.69
N THR A 106 33.19 40.37 -29.43
CA THR A 106 33.23 40.28 -30.90
C THR A 106 33.24 41.66 -31.55
N LYS A 107 32.34 42.56 -31.14
CA LYS A 107 32.29 43.96 -31.66
C LYS A 107 33.56 44.76 -31.38
N LYS A 108 34.20 44.54 -30.23
CA LYS A 108 35.45 45.23 -29.89
C LYS A 108 36.66 44.72 -30.69
N TRP A 109 36.62 43.52 -31.25
CA TRP A 109 37.63 43.07 -32.21
C TRP A 109 37.59 43.91 -33.49
N GLU A 110 36.40 44.29 -33.96
CA GLU A 110 36.23 45.16 -35.13
C GLU A 110 36.81 46.56 -34.88
N SER A 111 36.59 47.13 -33.68
CA SER A 111 37.15 48.43 -33.32
C SER A 111 38.67 48.41 -33.18
N ALA A 112 39.23 47.32 -32.65
CA ALA A 112 40.67 47.15 -32.52
C ALA A 112 41.37 47.12 -33.89
N LEU A 113 40.70 46.59 -34.92
CA LEU A 113 41.24 46.55 -36.27
C LEU A 113 41.48 47.95 -36.88
N GLN A 114 40.74 48.96 -36.41
CA GLN A 114 40.83 50.35 -36.89
C GLN A 114 41.93 51.17 -36.19
N LYS A 115 42.71 50.56 -35.28
CA LYS A 115 43.74 51.28 -34.51
C LYS A 115 45.06 51.37 -35.26
N GLU A 116 45.37 52.58 -35.71
CA GLU A 116 46.64 52.88 -36.38
C GLU A 116 47.82 53.05 -35.40
N ILE A 117 47.54 53.40 -34.13
CA ILE A 117 48.56 53.64 -33.10
C ILE A 117 48.90 52.32 -32.38
N PRO A 118 50.15 51.83 -32.45
CA PRO A 118 50.54 50.54 -31.87
C PRO A 118 50.31 50.42 -30.35
N GLN A 119 50.55 51.48 -29.57
CA GLN A 119 50.29 51.42 -28.12
C GLN A 119 48.79 51.32 -27.81
N SER A 120 47.94 52.00 -28.60
CA SER A 120 46.49 51.94 -28.45
C SER A 120 45.95 50.56 -28.81
N LEU A 121 46.41 49.99 -29.93
CA LEU A 121 46.09 48.62 -30.33
C LEU A 121 46.49 47.61 -29.24
N ARG A 122 47.70 47.72 -28.71
CA ARG A 122 48.19 46.82 -27.63
C ARG A 122 47.30 46.89 -26.39
N ALA A 123 46.85 48.08 -26.00
CA ALA A 123 45.95 48.24 -24.85
C ALA A 123 44.59 47.56 -25.09
N GLU A 124 44.01 47.70 -26.28
CA GLU A 124 42.75 47.05 -26.62
C GLU A 124 42.87 45.53 -26.73
N LEU A 125 43.95 45.02 -27.33
CA LEU A 125 44.20 43.57 -27.39
C LEU A 125 44.36 42.97 -26.00
N LYS A 126 45.04 43.68 -25.07
CA LYS A 126 45.14 43.25 -23.68
C LYS A 126 43.77 43.20 -23.02
N GLN A 127 42.96 44.25 -23.19
CA GLN A 127 41.60 44.28 -22.64
C GLN A 127 40.70 43.17 -23.23
N GLN A 128 40.84 42.86 -24.53
CA GLN A 128 40.13 41.76 -25.16
C GLN A 128 40.53 40.41 -24.58
N LYS A 129 41.84 40.18 -24.41
CA LYS A 129 42.34 38.98 -23.75
C LYS A 129 41.78 38.84 -22.34
N ASP A 130 41.86 39.89 -21.53
CA ASP A 130 41.35 39.89 -20.15
C ASP A 130 39.83 39.60 -20.12
N SER A 131 39.08 40.12 -21.10
CA SER A 131 37.63 39.87 -21.25
C SER A 131 37.32 38.41 -21.62
N CYS A 132 38.11 37.80 -22.52
CA CYS A 132 38.01 36.39 -22.87
C CYS A 132 38.36 35.47 -21.69
N ASP A 133 39.44 35.79 -20.97
CA ASP A 133 39.89 35.05 -19.79
C ASP A 133 38.80 35.07 -18.70
N GLN A 134 38.15 36.23 -18.50
CA GLN A 134 37.02 36.35 -17.59
C GLN A 134 35.81 35.52 -18.05
N LEU A 135 35.46 35.52 -19.33
CA LEU A 135 34.35 34.73 -19.86
C LEU A 135 34.59 33.22 -19.69
N VAL A 136 35.84 32.76 -19.91
CA VAL A 136 36.23 31.36 -19.69
C VAL A 136 36.17 31.01 -18.21
N SER A 137 36.64 31.89 -17.33
CA SER A 137 36.53 31.72 -15.88
C SER A 137 35.06 31.59 -15.42
N ASP A 138 34.18 32.45 -15.93
CA ASP A 138 32.75 32.39 -15.64
C ASP A 138 32.12 31.07 -16.13
N LYS A 139 32.46 30.61 -17.35
CA LYS A 139 32.04 29.29 -17.86
C LYS A 139 32.50 28.14 -16.97
N ASN A 140 33.75 28.16 -16.53
CA ASN A 140 34.31 27.11 -15.68
C ASN A 140 33.63 27.06 -14.31
N LYS A 141 33.26 28.21 -13.72
CA LYS A 141 32.48 28.24 -12.48
C LYS A 141 31.13 27.56 -12.65
N ILE A 142 30.40 27.90 -13.72
CA ILE A 142 29.12 27.28 -14.04
C ILE A 142 29.30 25.76 -14.21
N ILE A 143 30.29 25.32 -14.99
CA ILE A 143 30.58 23.89 -15.18
C ILE A 143 30.79 23.18 -13.82
N ASN A 144 31.60 23.75 -12.94
CA ASN A 144 31.87 23.18 -11.62
C ASN A 144 30.60 23.11 -10.74
N ASP A 145 29.78 24.16 -10.75
CA ASP A 145 28.52 24.19 -10.00
C ASP A 145 27.56 23.10 -10.50
N TYR A 146 27.44 22.92 -11.82
CA TYR A 146 26.61 21.86 -12.41
C TYR A 146 27.16 20.46 -12.13
N GLN A 147 28.48 20.27 -12.16
CA GLN A 147 29.10 18.99 -11.77
C GLN A 147 28.79 18.64 -10.31
N LYS A 148 28.86 19.62 -9.40
CA LYS A 148 28.50 19.43 -7.99
C LYS A 148 27.04 19.03 -7.85
N VAL A 149 26.15 19.74 -8.54
CA VAL A 149 24.71 19.45 -8.53
C VAL A 149 24.37 18.06 -9.09
N LEU A 150 25.06 17.62 -10.13
CA LEU A 150 24.92 16.27 -10.68
C LEU A 150 25.33 15.23 -9.63
N LYS A 151 26.49 15.41 -9.00
CA LYS A 151 26.96 14.52 -7.94
C LYS A 151 25.98 14.44 -6.76
N GLU A 152 25.47 15.58 -6.29
CA GLU A 152 24.47 15.62 -5.22
C GLU A 152 23.17 14.88 -5.60
N LYS A 153 22.77 14.96 -6.87
CA LYS A 153 21.60 14.24 -7.38
C LYS A 153 21.85 12.73 -7.47
N ASP A 154 23.01 12.30 -7.92
CA ASP A 154 23.41 10.89 -7.93
C ASP A 154 23.44 10.32 -6.51
N ASP A 155 24.04 11.05 -5.55
CA ASP A 155 24.07 10.68 -4.13
C ASP A 155 22.66 10.56 -3.54
N SER A 156 21.75 11.47 -3.88
CA SER A 156 20.34 11.41 -3.48
C SER A 156 19.64 10.18 -4.07
N HIS A 157 19.84 9.92 -5.37
CA HIS A 157 19.22 8.79 -6.05
C HIS A 157 19.66 7.44 -5.45
N VAL A 158 20.94 7.30 -5.11
CA VAL A 158 21.45 6.10 -4.42
C VAL A 158 20.81 5.94 -3.05
N LYS A 159 20.62 7.03 -2.28
CA LYS A 159 19.92 6.97 -0.99
C LYS A 159 18.47 6.56 -1.14
N ASP A 160 17.76 7.10 -2.14
CA ASP A 160 16.37 6.75 -2.40
C ASP A 160 16.22 5.28 -2.81
N LEU A 161 17.11 4.75 -3.65
CA LEU A 161 17.13 3.33 -4.01
C LEU A 161 17.36 2.42 -2.79
N LYS A 162 18.29 2.79 -1.90
CA LYS A 162 18.53 2.03 -0.65
C LYS A 162 17.29 2.00 0.23
N LYS A 163 16.66 3.16 0.41
CA LYS A 163 15.42 3.26 1.18
C LYS A 163 14.29 2.44 0.56
N GLN A 164 14.15 2.46 -0.77
CA GLN A 164 13.16 1.63 -1.46
C GLN A 164 13.43 0.13 -1.25
N ALA A 165 14.70 -0.30 -1.27
CA ALA A 165 15.06 -1.69 -0.96
C ALA A 165 14.66 -2.07 0.47
N GLU A 166 14.98 -1.23 1.46
CA GLU A 166 14.59 -1.42 2.87
C GLU A 166 13.05 -1.47 3.03
N ASP A 167 12.31 -0.60 2.33
CA ASP A 167 10.85 -0.59 2.35
C ASP A 167 10.26 -1.88 1.75
N ILE A 168 10.85 -2.40 0.66
CA ILE A 168 10.45 -3.66 0.02
C ILE A 168 10.72 -4.84 0.96
N GLU A 169 11.91 -4.91 1.55
CA GLU A 169 12.27 -5.95 2.53
C GLU A 169 11.29 -5.99 3.70
N LEU A 170 10.90 -4.82 4.23
CA LEU A 170 9.90 -4.73 5.29
C LEU A 170 8.52 -5.21 4.84
N MET A 171 8.10 -4.89 3.61
CA MET A 171 6.84 -5.40 3.06
C MET A 171 6.86 -6.92 2.90
N THR A 172 7.95 -7.49 2.39
CA THR A 172 8.13 -8.93 2.26
C THR A 172 8.05 -9.62 3.62
N ALA A 173 8.76 -9.11 4.64
CA ALA A 173 8.72 -9.68 5.99
C ALA A 173 7.30 -9.69 6.58
N ARG A 174 6.52 -8.62 6.35
CA ARG A 174 5.11 -8.55 6.78
C ARG A 174 4.22 -9.53 6.03
N MET A 175 4.46 -9.70 4.73
CA MET A 175 3.73 -10.69 3.92
C MET A 175 4.02 -12.11 4.42
N ASP A 176 5.27 -12.41 4.75
CA ASP A 176 5.66 -13.71 5.32
C ASP A 176 4.98 -13.97 6.66
N GLU A 177 4.88 -12.94 7.52
CA GLU A 177 4.14 -13.02 8.79
C GLU A 177 2.64 -13.27 8.57
N GLN A 178 2.01 -12.57 7.62
CA GLN A 178 0.62 -12.79 7.26
C GLN A 178 0.38 -14.20 6.72
N ILE A 179 1.27 -14.71 5.86
CA ILE A 179 1.21 -16.08 5.33
C ILE A 179 1.34 -17.09 6.48
N ALA A 180 2.29 -16.89 7.40
CA ALA A 180 2.46 -17.76 8.56
C ALA A 180 1.22 -17.79 9.45
N SER A 181 0.57 -16.63 9.67
CA SER A 181 -0.68 -16.51 10.40
C SER A 181 -1.82 -17.29 9.72
N LEU A 182 -1.99 -17.11 8.40
CA LEU A 182 -2.99 -17.86 7.63
C LEU A 182 -2.76 -19.37 7.68
N ILE A 183 -1.50 -19.82 7.54
CA ILE A 183 -1.15 -21.24 7.66
C ILE A 183 -1.51 -21.78 9.04
N LYS A 184 -1.28 -20.99 10.10
CA LYS A 184 -1.63 -21.38 11.47
C LYS A 184 -3.15 -21.51 11.64
N ALA A 185 -3.92 -20.52 11.18
CA ALA A 185 -5.38 -20.55 11.23
C ALA A 185 -5.94 -21.78 10.50
N TYR A 186 -5.49 -22.04 9.26
CA TYR A 186 -5.95 -23.22 8.51
C TYR A 186 -5.60 -24.55 9.19
N LYS A 187 -4.46 -24.63 9.91
CA LYS A 187 -4.12 -25.83 10.70
C LYS A 187 -5.02 -26.00 11.93
N GLU A 188 -5.43 -24.91 12.55
CA GLU A 188 -6.36 -24.93 13.69
C GLU A 188 -7.76 -25.36 13.24
N GLU A 189 -8.27 -24.79 12.15
CA GLU A 189 -9.53 -25.21 11.51
C GLU A 189 -9.55 -26.70 11.19
N LEU A 190 -8.46 -27.23 10.60
CA LEU A 190 -8.37 -28.66 10.29
C LEU A 190 -8.45 -29.53 11.55
N ARG A 191 -7.80 -29.09 12.65
CA ARG A 191 -7.84 -29.80 13.94
C ARG A 191 -9.24 -29.77 14.55
N GLU A 192 -9.96 -28.66 14.42
CA GLU A 192 -11.35 -28.56 14.91
C GLU A 192 -12.28 -29.50 14.16
N ILE A 193 -12.13 -29.58 12.83
CA ILE A 193 -12.85 -30.56 12.00
C ILE A 193 -12.56 -31.99 12.45
N GLU A 194 -11.28 -32.36 12.64
CA GLU A 194 -10.89 -33.70 13.11
C GLU A 194 -11.47 -34.02 14.50
N ASN A 195 -11.47 -33.05 15.41
CA ASN A 195 -12.05 -33.19 16.74
C ASN A 195 -13.56 -33.42 16.68
N ALA A 196 -14.28 -32.67 15.84
CA ALA A 196 -15.71 -32.83 15.63
C ALA A 196 -16.04 -34.23 15.09
N PHE A 197 -15.32 -34.71 14.06
CA PHE A 197 -15.49 -36.07 13.54
C PHE A 197 -15.23 -37.15 14.60
N THR A 198 -14.20 -36.96 15.43
CA THR A 198 -13.88 -37.91 16.51
C THR A 198 -14.97 -37.93 17.57
N ALA A 199 -15.52 -36.77 17.93
CA ALA A 199 -16.63 -36.64 18.86
C ALA A 199 -17.89 -37.35 18.33
N GLU A 200 -18.30 -37.08 17.10
CA GLU A 200 -19.43 -37.74 16.45
C GLU A 200 -19.27 -39.27 16.42
N ARG A 201 -18.08 -39.76 16.07
CA ARG A 201 -17.77 -41.20 16.10
C ARG A 201 -17.92 -41.78 17.50
N ASN A 202 -17.42 -41.10 18.53
CA ASN A 202 -17.53 -41.57 19.91
C ASN A 202 -18.98 -41.60 20.38
N GLU A 203 -19.78 -40.58 20.04
CA GLU A 203 -21.21 -40.54 20.33
C GLU A 203 -21.97 -41.71 19.66
N LEU A 204 -21.66 -41.99 18.39
CA LEU A 204 -22.21 -43.14 17.67
C LEU A 204 -21.86 -44.47 18.33
N LEU A 205 -20.61 -44.66 18.76
CA LEU A 205 -20.18 -45.87 19.47
C LEU A 205 -20.89 -46.02 20.82
N GLU A 206 -21.07 -44.94 21.57
CA GLU A 206 -21.80 -44.96 22.84
C GLU A 206 -23.28 -45.26 22.65
N LEU A 207 -23.91 -44.71 21.59
CA LEU A 207 -25.27 -45.06 21.19
C LEU A 207 -25.40 -46.56 20.85
N GLN A 208 -24.47 -47.10 20.06
CA GLN A 208 -24.44 -48.53 19.71
C GLN A 208 -24.25 -49.42 20.94
N LYS A 209 -23.34 -49.06 21.86
CA LYS A 209 -23.14 -49.78 23.14
C LYS A 209 -24.41 -49.78 23.97
N LYS A 210 -25.08 -48.63 24.11
CA LYS A 210 -26.36 -48.50 24.84
C LYS A 210 -27.44 -49.38 24.22
N LYS A 211 -27.63 -49.33 22.89
CA LYS A 211 -28.56 -50.18 22.13
C LYS A 211 -28.27 -51.67 22.29
N GLY A 212 -26.99 -52.04 22.26
CA GLY A 212 -26.56 -53.41 22.55
C GLY A 212 -27.00 -53.84 23.94
N LYS A 213 -26.66 -53.05 24.97
CA LYS A 213 -27.00 -53.34 26.38
C LYS A 213 -28.51 -53.47 26.59
N THR A 214 -29.33 -52.63 25.97
CA THR A 214 -30.80 -52.74 26.06
C THR A 214 -31.30 -54.03 25.43
N ARG A 215 -30.79 -54.41 24.25
CA ARG A 215 -31.17 -55.67 23.57
C ARG A 215 -30.80 -56.91 24.38
N TRP A 216 -29.61 -56.93 24.99
CA TRP A 216 -29.19 -58.02 25.90
C TRP A 216 -30.14 -58.15 27.09
N LYS A 217 -30.47 -57.04 27.78
CA LYS A 217 -31.42 -57.02 28.91
C LYS A 217 -32.84 -57.43 28.53
N GLU A 218 -33.23 -57.24 27.27
CA GLU A 218 -34.56 -57.61 26.78
C GLU A 218 -34.62 -59.08 26.37
N GLY A 219 -33.54 -59.64 25.82
CA GLY A 219 -33.40 -61.08 25.57
C GLY A 219 -33.32 -61.89 26.86
N ASP A 220 -32.65 -61.37 27.89
CA ASP A 220 -32.53 -62.02 29.21
C ASP A 220 -33.87 -62.05 29.96
N ARG A 221 -34.73 -61.04 29.76
CA ARG A 221 -36.10 -61.00 30.30
C ARG A 221 -37.11 -61.91 29.57
N ARG A 222 -36.73 -62.48 28.42
CA ARG A 222 -37.59 -63.36 27.61
C ARG A 222 -37.23 -64.85 27.77
N LYS A 223 -36.26 -65.18 28.62
CA LYS A 223 -35.95 -66.55 29.06
C LYS A 223 -36.47 -66.76 30.47
#